data_AF-A0A6I0ZVX7-F1
#
_entry.id   AF-A0A6I0ZVX7-F1
#
_cell.length_a   1.000
_cell.length_b   1.000
_cell.length_c   1.000
_cell.angle_alpha   90.00
_cell.angle_beta   90.00
_cell.angle_gamma   90.00
#
_symmetry.space_group_name_H-M   'P 1'
#
loop_
_entity.id
_entity.type
_entity.pdbx_description
1 polymer ?
#
loop_
_entity_poly.entity_id
_entity_poly.type
_entity_poly.pdbx_seq_one_letter_code
_entity_poly.pdbx_strand_id
1 'polypeptide(L)'
;MTEYELDKIKKSFVRSNAKCPVEVACLLTVIKYYNGKETDIHTLTEWCKINGKLTLAGMKQGAIYSGMKAEICLQNIHQLTQRKLPIILFTLNDFNVPGYVVCYGIHESRFIIWEPEFGLMQYWADEMKTLWIKGIALTLFPTQDFMNSANLHLKWWETNQYYLITI
;
A
#
# COMPACT_ATOMS: atom_id res chain seq x y z
N MET A 1 -7.15 11.79 10.59
CA MET A 1 -5.90 12.19 9.93
C MET A 1 -5.73 13.68 10.08
N THR A 2 -4.53 14.15 10.37
CA THR A 2 -4.13 15.55 10.40
C THR A 2 -3.88 16.08 8.99
N GLU A 3 -3.82 17.40 8.82
CA GLU A 3 -3.50 18.02 7.53
C GLU A 3 -2.11 17.59 7.01
N TYR A 4 -1.13 17.47 7.89
CA TYR A 4 0.21 16.96 7.56
C TYR A 4 0.17 15.53 7.01
N GLU A 5 -0.60 14.63 7.65
CA GLU A 5 -0.76 13.26 7.18
C GLU A 5 -1.42 13.22 5.79
N LEU A 6 -2.43 14.06 5.56
CA LEU A 6 -3.10 14.16 4.25
C LEU A 6 -2.17 14.69 3.15
N ASP A 7 -1.33 15.70 3.45
CA ASP A 7 -0.32 16.20 2.52
C ASP A 7 0.73 15.13 2.18
N LYS A 8 1.19 14.38 3.20
CA LYS A 8 2.10 13.24 3.02
C LYS A 8 1.49 12.17 2.10
N ILE A 9 0.22 11.82 2.30
CA ILE A 9 -0.52 10.87 1.45
C ILE A 9 -0.58 11.40 0.01
N LYS A 10 -0.96 12.66 -0.21
CA LYS A 10 -1.05 13.24 -1.56
C LYS A 10 0.29 13.22 -2.29
N LYS A 11 1.39 13.47 -1.59
CA LYS A 11 2.75 13.43 -2.15
C LYS A 11 3.19 12.02 -2.54
N SER A 12 2.62 10.97 -1.94
CA SER A 12 3.04 9.59 -2.22
C SER A 12 2.43 8.99 -3.48
N PHE A 13 1.39 9.58 -4.05
CA PHE A 13 0.65 9.01 -5.17
C PHE A 13 1.50 8.75 -6.41
N VAL A 14 1.34 7.54 -6.96
CA VAL A 14 1.87 7.12 -8.26
C VAL A 14 0.73 6.57 -9.10
N ARG A 15 0.56 7.13 -10.30
CA ARG A 15 -0.45 6.72 -11.29
C ARG A 15 0.04 5.51 -12.07
N SER A 16 -0.87 4.60 -12.40
CA SER A 16 -0.58 3.56 -13.37
C SER A 16 -0.60 4.13 -14.80
N ASN A 17 0.11 3.47 -15.71
CA ASN A 17 0.12 3.75 -17.15
C ASN A 17 0.78 2.56 -17.89
N ALA A 18 0.94 2.67 -19.21
CA ALA A 18 1.53 1.61 -20.03
C ALA A 18 2.93 1.12 -19.57
N LYS A 19 3.70 1.98 -18.88
CA LYS A 19 5.02 1.62 -18.33
C LYS A 19 4.97 1.23 -16.85
N CYS A 20 3.94 1.66 -16.12
CA CYS A 20 3.77 1.43 -14.68
C CYS A 20 2.45 0.69 -14.43
N PRO A 21 2.46 -0.65 -14.37
CA PRO A 21 1.24 -1.41 -14.10
C PRO A 21 0.70 -1.14 -12.68
N VAL A 22 -0.58 -1.42 -12.44
CA VAL A 22 -1.29 -1.08 -11.19
C VAL A 22 -0.59 -1.64 -9.95
N GLU A 23 -0.07 -2.87 -10.03
CA GLU A 23 0.68 -3.53 -8.97
C GLU A 23 1.90 -2.73 -8.54
N VAL A 24 2.68 -2.28 -9.54
CA VAL A 24 3.92 -1.52 -9.34
C VAL A 24 3.60 -0.11 -8.89
N ALA A 25 2.54 0.51 -9.41
CA ALA A 25 2.07 1.83 -8.97
C ALA A 25 1.60 1.81 -7.50
N CYS A 26 0.89 0.78 -7.07
CA CYS A 26 0.53 0.58 -5.66
C CYS A 26 1.78 0.46 -4.78
N LEU A 27 2.76 -0.36 -5.19
CA LEU A 27 3.98 -0.57 -4.43
C LEU A 27 4.83 0.71 -4.33
N LEU A 28 5.04 1.42 -5.45
CA LEU A 28 5.75 2.70 -5.46
C LEU A 28 5.05 3.75 -4.61
N THR A 29 3.71 3.77 -4.62
CA THR A 29 2.93 4.67 -3.77
C THR A 29 3.27 4.44 -2.29
N VAL A 30 3.37 3.19 -1.86
CA VAL A 30 3.72 2.86 -0.47
C VAL A 30 5.20 3.14 -0.17
N ILE A 31 6.12 2.80 -1.07
CA ILE A 31 7.55 3.11 -0.93
C ILE A 31 7.75 4.63 -0.77
N LYS A 32 7.10 5.43 -1.62
CA LYS A 32 7.16 6.90 -1.57
C LYS A 32 6.51 7.47 -0.31
N TYR A 33 5.44 6.85 0.20
CA TYR A 33 4.84 7.24 1.48
C TYR A 33 5.83 7.10 2.65
N TYR A 34 6.67 6.07 2.63
CA TYR A 34 7.74 5.90 3.61
C TYR A 34 9.04 6.63 3.24
N ASN A 35 8.99 7.51 2.24
CA ASN A 35 10.13 8.27 1.71
C ASN A 35 11.29 7.37 1.24
N GLY A 36 11.00 6.14 0.82
CA GLY A 36 12.01 5.20 0.33
C GLY A 36 12.76 5.70 -0.90
N LYS A 37 13.94 5.14 -1.14
CA LYS A 37 14.73 5.43 -2.33
C LYS A 37 13.93 5.11 -3.59
N GLU A 38 14.00 6.02 -4.57
CA GLU A 38 13.38 5.81 -5.87
C GLU A 38 13.98 4.57 -6.55
N THR A 39 13.11 3.60 -6.83
CA THR A 39 13.43 2.42 -7.63
C THR A 39 12.82 2.63 -9.00
N ASP A 40 13.59 2.42 -10.06
CA ASP A 40 13.07 2.59 -11.40
C ASP A 40 11.94 1.58 -11.68
N ILE A 41 10.94 2.02 -12.43
CA ILE A 41 9.70 1.26 -12.65
C ILE A 41 9.99 -0.09 -13.33
N HIS A 42 10.97 -0.14 -14.23
CA HIS A 42 11.29 -1.36 -14.96
C HIS A 42 11.87 -2.42 -14.01
N THR A 43 12.89 -2.07 -13.23
CA THR A 43 13.47 -2.94 -12.21
C THR A 43 12.44 -3.43 -11.22
N LEU A 44 11.60 -2.53 -10.69
CA LEU A 44 10.57 -2.92 -9.74
C LEU A 44 9.51 -3.84 -10.36
N THR A 45 9.18 -3.62 -11.64
CA THR A 45 8.30 -4.51 -12.39
C THR A 45 8.89 -5.92 -12.51
N GLU A 46 10.17 -6.03 -12.85
CA GLU A 46 10.86 -7.32 -12.93
C GLU A 46 10.91 -8.02 -11.57
N TRP A 47 11.17 -7.29 -10.49
CA TRP A 47 11.12 -7.84 -9.14
C TRP A 47 9.73 -8.34 -8.73
N CYS A 48 8.67 -7.73 -9.26
CA CYS A 48 7.30 -8.13 -8.99
C CYS A 48 6.81 -9.31 -9.85
N LYS A 49 7.55 -9.72 -10.89
CA LYS A 49 7.14 -10.83 -11.74
C LYS A 49 7.44 -12.18 -11.10
N ILE A 50 6.42 -13.02 -11.03
CA ILE A 50 6.56 -14.45 -10.73
C ILE A 50 5.99 -15.20 -11.93
N ASN A 51 6.82 -16.00 -12.61
CA ASN A 51 6.45 -16.71 -13.85
C ASN A 51 5.84 -15.77 -14.91
N GLY A 52 6.41 -14.56 -15.04
CA GLY A 52 5.96 -13.54 -15.99
C GLY A 52 4.66 -12.81 -15.62
N LYS A 53 4.06 -13.11 -14.46
CA LYS A 53 2.80 -12.50 -14.01
C LYS A 53 3.02 -11.56 -12.83
N LEU A 54 2.25 -10.47 -12.80
CA LEU A 54 2.13 -9.59 -11.64
C LEU A 54 0.99 -10.09 -10.77
N THR A 55 1.29 -10.34 -9.50
CA THR A 55 0.36 -10.89 -8.51
C THR A 55 0.67 -10.29 -7.16
N LEU A 56 -0.24 -10.42 -6.18
CA LEU A 56 0.02 -9.98 -4.81
C LEU A 56 1.27 -10.64 -4.20
N ALA A 57 1.55 -11.90 -4.53
CA ALA A 57 2.78 -12.60 -4.12
C ALA A 57 4.03 -11.98 -4.78
N GLY A 58 3.93 -11.60 -6.05
CA GLY A 58 4.96 -10.86 -6.75
C GLY A 58 5.21 -9.47 -6.15
N MET A 59 4.16 -8.74 -5.80
CA MET A 59 4.28 -7.46 -5.10
C MET A 59 4.96 -7.59 -3.74
N LYS A 60 4.66 -8.65 -2.98
CA LYS A 60 5.37 -8.98 -1.74
C LYS A 60 6.87 -9.17 -2.00
N GLN A 61 7.24 -9.92 -3.05
CA GLN A 61 8.65 -10.11 -3.43
C GLN A 61 9.33 -8.78 -3.79
N GLY A 62 8.68 -7.96 -4.64
CA GLY A 62 9.18 -6.64 -5.01
C GLY A 62 9.39 -5.73 -3.80
N ALA A 63 8.44 -5.72 -2.85
CA ALA A 63 8.56 -4.96 -1.62
C ALA A 63 9.77 -5.40 -0.78
N ILE A 64 10.00 -6.71 -0.66
CA ILE A 64 11.14 -7.27 0.08
C ILE A 64 12.46 -6.89 -0.60
N TYR A 65 12.54 -6.95 -1.93
CA TYR A 65 13.73 -6.52 -2.67
C TYR A 65 13.97 -5.01 -2.58
N SER A 66 12.91 -4.21 -2.43
CA SER A 66 13.00 -2.80 -2.08
C SER A 66 13.39 -2.55 -0.60
N GLY A 67 13.63 -3.59 0.20
CA GLY A 67 14.06 -3.50 1.59
C GLY A 67 12.91 -3.41 2.61
N MET A 68 11.66 -3.61 2.21
CA MET A 68 10.51 -3.56 3.14
C MET A 68 10.24 -4.92 3.78
N LYS A 69 9.64 -4.91 4.98
CA LYS A 69 8.94 -6.07 5.51
C LYS A 69 7.56 -6.10 4.86
N ALA A 70 7.20 -7.23 4.25
CA ALA A 70 5.93 -7.36 3.56
C ALA A 70 5.25 -8.72 3.83
N GLU A 71 3.95 -8.68 4.11
CA GLU A 71 3.17 -9.88 4.44
C GLU A 71 1.75 -9.82 3.88
N ILE A 72 1.34 -10.91 3.21
CA ILE A 72 -0.04 -11.10 2.78
C ILE A 72 -0.81 -11.66 3.97
N CYS A 73 -1.90 -11.00 4.34
CA CYS A 73 -2.73 -11.36 5.47
C CYS A 73 -4.22 -11.23 5.13
N LEU A 74 -5.05 -11.82 5.99
CA LEU A 74 -6.47 -11.56 6.02
C LEU A 74 -6.76 -10.54 7.12
N GLN A 75 -7.53 -9.51 6.78
CA GLN A 75 -8.05 -8.56 7.74
C GLN A 75 -9.56 -8.41 7.60
N ASN A 76 -10.22 -8.01 8.67
CA ASN A 76 -11.63 -7.63 8.64
C ASN A 76 -11.79 -6.11 8.64
N ILE A 77 -13.00 -5.63 8.36
CA ILE A 77 -13.30 -4.18 8.30
C ILE A 77 -13.00 -3.48 9.62
N HIS A 78 -13.25 -4.11 10.76
CA HIS A 78 -12.91 -3.54 12.05
C HIS A 78 -11.40 -3.29 12.17
N GLN A 79 -10.54 -4.26 11.85
CA GLN A 79 -9.09 -4.07 11.81
C GLN A 79 -8.67 -2.99 10.82
N LEU A 80 -9.30 -2.93 9.65
CA LEU A 80 -9.02 -1.91 8.64
C LEU A 80 -9.40 -0.50 9.14
N THR A 81 -10.49 -0.35 9.89
CA THR A 81 -10.90 0.96 10.47
C THR A 81 -9.90 1.53 11.46
N GLN A 82 -9.18 0.66 12.18
CA GLN A 82 -8.17 1.06 13.17
C GLN A 82 -6.82 1.40 12.55
N ARG A 83 -6.68 1.19 11.24
CA ARG A 83 -5.42 1.35 10.54
C ARG A 83 -5.09 2.83 10.32
N LYS A 84 -3.81 3.17 10.49
CA LYS A 84 -3.25 4.52 10.30
C LYS A 84 -2.08 4.57 9.32
N LEU A 85 -1.72 3.43 8.75
CA LEU A 85 -0.58 3.25 7.86
C LEU A 85 -1.04 2.58 6.57
N PRO A 86 -0.37 2.85 5.42
CA PRO A 86 -0.78 2.31 4.15
C PRO A 86 -0.83 0.77 4.15
N ILE A 87 -1.76 0.24 3.37
CA ILE A 87 -1.93 -1.17 3.05
C ILE A 87 -2.39 -1.30 1.62
N ILE A 88 -1.95 -2.35 0.94
CA ILE A 88 -2.47 -2.67 -0.38
C ILE A 88 -3.60 -3.67 -0.21
N LEU A 89 -4.77 -3.35 -0.73
CA LEU A 89 -5.95 -4.22 -0.68
C LEU A 89 -6.11 -4.92 -2.03
N PHE A 90 -6.52 -6.19 -2.00
CA PHE A 90 -7.00 -6.88 -3.20
C PHE A 90 -8.51 -6.63 -3.33
N THR A 91 -8.92 -5.93 -4.37
CA THR A 91 -10.29 -5.42 -4.51
C THR A 91 -10.90 -5.80 -5.85
N LEU A 92 -12.22 -5.70 -5.94
CA LEU A 92 -12.94 -5.58 -7.20
C LEU A 92 -13.12 -4.09 -7.51
N ASN A 93 -13.04 -3.72 -8.77
CA ASN A 93 -13.56 -2.42 -9.22
C ASN A 93 -15.08 -2.51 -9.49
N ASP A 94 -15.70 -1.40 -9.87
CA ASP A 94 -17.14 -1.31 -10.14
C ASP A 94 -17.64 -2.26 -11.25
N PHE A 95 -16.73 -2.76 -12.08
CA PHE A 95 -17.00 -3.73 -13.15
C PHE A 95 -16.76 -5.19 -12.73
N ASN A 96 -16.56 -5.45 -11.43
CA ASN A 96 -16.19 -6.76 -10.87
C ASN A 96 -14.88 -7.33 -11.42
N VAL A 97 -13.96 -6.46 -11.86
CA VAL A 97 -12.62 -6.87 -12.28
C VAL A 97 -11.68 -6.80 -11.06
N PRO A 98 -10.96 -7.88 -10.73
CA PRO A 98 -9.98 -7.86 -9.64
C PRO A 98 -8.83 -6.89 -9.94
N GLY A 99 -8.41 -6.16 -8.91
CA GLY A 99 -7.34 -5.18 -8.97
C GLY A 99 -6.77 -4.88 -7.57
N TYR A 100 -6.02 -3.79 -7.48
CA TYR A 100 -5.35 -3.39 -6.25
C TYR A 100 -5.46 -1.90 -6.00
N VAL A 101 -5.62 -1.53 -4.73
CA VAL A 101 -5.69 -0.15 -4.27
C VAL A 101 -4.86 0.03 -3.01
N VAL A 102 -4.47 1.27 -2.70
CA VAL A 102 -3.77 1.60 -1.45
C VAL A 102 -4.73 2.26 -0.47
N CYS A 103 -4.94 1.66 0.70
CA CYS A 103 -5.76 2.22 1.78
C CYS A 103 -4.89 2.84 2.86
N TYR A 104 -5.24 4.05 3.31
CA TYR A 104 -4.51 4.79 4.34
C TYR A 104 -5.21 4.78 5.71
N GLY A 105 -6.40 4.17 5.81
CA GLY A 105 -7.25 4.19 7.00
C GLY A 105 -8.45 5.12 6.85
N ILE A 106 -9.09 5.48 7.97
CA ILE A 106 -10.30 6.30 8.00
C ILE A 106 -10.01 7.77 8.32
N HIS A 107 -10.68 8.65 7.60
CA HIS A 107 -10.80 10.08 7.89
C HIS A 107 -12.25 10.51 7.71
N GLU A 108 -12.82 11.19 8.72
CA GLU A 108 -14.21 11.67 8.70
C GLU A 108 -15.22 10.58 8.30
N SER A 109 -15.06 9.38 8.89
CA SER A 109 -15.90 8.18 8.68
C SER A 109 -15.76 7.47 7.32
N ARG A 110 -14.88 7.95 6.43
CA ARG A 110 -14.61 7.32 5.13
C ARG A 110 -13.19 6.79 5.05
N PHE A 111 -13.02 5.66 4.38
CA PHE A 111 -11.71 5.15 3.99
C PHE A 111 -11.08 6.06 2.96
N ILE A 112 -9.81 6.42 3.16
CA ILE A 112 -9.01 7.14 2.18
C ILE A 112 -8.28 6.11 1.31
N ILE A 113 -8.67 6.03 0.04
CA ILE A 113 -8.17 5.04 -0.92
C ILE A 113 -7.46 5.76 -2.08
N TRP A 114 -6.29 5.27 -2.47
CA TRP A 114 -5.68 5.62 -3.74
C TRP A 114 -5.87 4.48 -4.73
N GLU A 115 -6.52 4.78 -5.83
CA GLU A 115 -6.67 3.91 -6.99
C GLU A 115 -5.73 4.42 -8.10
N PRO A 116 -4.65 3.70 -8.45
CA PRO A 116 -3.67 4.21 -9.40
C PRO A 116 -4.23 4.63 -10.76
N GLU A 117 -5.35 4.03 -11.19
CA GLU A 117 -6.04 4.35 -12.44
C GLU A 117 -6.96 5.58 -12.32
N PHE A 118 -7.70 5.71 -11.21
CA PHE A 118 -8.76 6.71 -11.06
C PHE A 118 -8.36 7.91 -10.21
N GLY A 119 -7.71 7.68 -9.09
CA GLY A 119 -7.13 8.71 -8.24
C GLY A 119 -7.47 8.53 -6.77
N LEU A 120 -7.57 9.64 -6.05
CA LEU A 120 -7.94 9.64 -4.63
C LEU A 120 -9.45 9.46 -4.50
N MET A 121 -9.84 8.35 -3.90
CA MET A 121 -11.22 7.93 -3.66
C MET A 121 -11.53 7.93 -2.16
N GLN A 122 -12.82 8.00 -1.84
CA GLN A 122 -13.31 7.85 -0.48
C GLN A 122 -14.49 6.89 -0.46
N TYR A 123 -14.45 5.90 0.44
CA TYR A 123 -15.50 4.89 0.56
C TYR A 123 -16.02 4.77 1.99
N TRP A 124 -17.31 4.52 2.13
CA TRP A 124 -17.92 4.07 3.37
C TRP A 124 -17.48 2.64 3.69
N ALA A 125 -17.62 2.25 4.96
CA ALA A 125 -17.26 0.91 5.39
C ALA A 125 -18.07 -0.19 4.68
N ASP A 126 -19.33 0.08 4.34
CA ASP A 126 -20.19 -0.89 3.64
C ASP A 126 -19.82 -1.03 2.15
N GLU A 127 -19.41 0.05 1.50
CA GLU A 127 -18.84 -0.01 0.14
C GLU A 127 -17.55 -0.84 0.15
N MET A 128 -16.67 -0.61 1.12
CA MET A 128 -15.44 -1.40 1.26
C MET A 128 -15.71 -2.88 1.53
N LYS A 129 -16.78 -3.26 2.23
CA LYS A 129 -17.15 -4.69 2.41
C LYS A 129 -17.47 -5.37 1.09
N THR A 130 -18.06 -4.65 0.14
CA THR A 130 -18.42 -5.18 -1.18
C THR A 130 -17.19 -5.25 -2.09
N LEU A 131 -16.35 -4.21 -2.08
CA LEU A 131 -15.19 -4.11 -2.97
C LEU A 131 -14.00 -4.97 -2.50
N TRP A 132 -13.82 -5.16 -1.19
CA TRP A 132 -12.64 -5.85 -0.66
C TRP A 132 -12.77 -7.38 -0.75
N ILE A 133 -11.92 -7.99 -1.58
CA ILE A 133 -11.97 -9.42 -1.85
C ILE A 133 -11.51 -10.19 -0.61
N LYS A 134 -12.47 -10.78 0.11
CA LYS A 134 -12.26 -11.74 1.21
C LYS A 134 -11.34 -11.23 2.34
N GLY A 135 -11.18 -9.92 2.49
CA GLY A 135 -10.26 -9.37 3.49
C GLY A 135 -8.78 -9.50 3.11
N ILE A 136 -8.44 -9.87 1.87
CA ILE A 136 -7.06 -10.12 1.44
C ILE A 136 -6.32 -8.79 1.30
N ALA A 137 -5.17 -8.69 1.96
CA ALA A 137 -4.35 -7.50 1.90
C ALA A 137 -2.85 -7.81 1.99
N LEU A 138 -2.03 -6.91 1.47
CA LEU A 138 -0.59 -6.89 1.64
C LEU A 138 -0.21 -5.74 2.57
N THR A 139 0.36 -6.10 3.72
CA THR A 139 0.94 -5.16 4.68
C THR A 139 2.39 -4.90 4.32
N LEU A 140 2.81 -3.64 4.42
CA LEU A 140 4.18 -3.22 4.10
C LEU A 140 4.67 -2.22 5.14
N PHE A 141 5.86 -2.48 5.66
CA PHE A 141 6.51 -1.63 6.64
C PHE A 141 7.98 -1.46 6.31
N PRO A 142 8.56 -0.27 6.52
CA PRO A 142 9.99 -0.09 6.33
C PRO A 142 10.79 -0.95 7.33
N THR A 143 11.88 -1.55 6.87
CA THR A 143 12.91 -2.14 7.75
C THR A 143 13.96 -1.09 8.09
N GLN A 144 14.89 -1.42 8.99
CA GLN A 144 16.02 -0.52 9.26
C GLN A 144 16.85 -0.24 7.99
N ASP A 145 17.08 -1.26 7.16
CA ASP A 145 17.86 -1.13 5.93
C ASP A 145 17.17 -0.23 4.91
N PHE A 146 15.84 -0.32 4.80
CA PHE A 146 15.04 0.58 3.99
C PHE A 146 15.27 2.04 4.40
N MET A 147 15.17 2.33 5.70
CA MET A 147 15.31 3.70 6.21
C MET A 147 16.72 4.26 6.03
N ASN A 148 17.73 3.43 6.26
CA ASN A 148 19.13 3.80 6.06
C ASN A 148 19.43 4.14 4.59
N SER A 149 18.85 3.37 3.65
CA SER A 149 19.01 3.61 2.20
C SER A 149 18.29 4.88 1.71
N ALA A 150 17.32 5.36 2.47
CA ALA A 150 16.49 6.52 2.14
C ALA A 150 17.07 7.86 2.63
N ASN A 151 18.25 7.88 3.28
CA ASN A 151 18.80 9.05 3.97
C ASN A 151 17.83 9.67 5.00
N LEU A 152 16.98 8.84 5.62
CA LEU A 152 15.98 9.29 6.59
C LEU A 152 16.46 9.06 8.02
N HIS A 153 16.69 10.14 8.77
CA HIS A 153 16.75 10.10 10.23
C HIS A 153 15.33 10.04 10.81
N LEU A 154 14.60 8.96 10.58
CA LEU A 154 13.26 8.78 11.16
C LEU A 154 13.32 7.96 12.45
N LYS A 155 12.49 8.37 13.40
CA LYS A 155 12.40 7.84 14.75
C LYS A 155 11.63 6.51 14.76
N TRP A 156 12.38 5.42 14.60
CA TRP A 156 12.00 4.00 14.62
C TRP A 156 10.94 3.54 15.67
N TRP A 157 10.66 4.30 16.72
CA TRP A 157 9.64 3.94 17.73
C TRP A 157 8.18 4.19 17.28
N GLU A 158 7.93 5.08 16.33
CA GLU A 158 6.56 5.40 15.86
C GLU A 158 5.95 4.28 15.01
N THR A 159 6.78 3.47 14.35
CA THR A 159 6.35 2.28 13.59
C THR A 159 6.22 1.04 14.48
N ASN A 160 7.02 0.94 15.55
CA ASN A 160 7.03 -0.22 16.46
C ASN A 160 5.74 -0.38 17.28
N GLN A 161 5.01 0.70 17.55
CA GLN A 161 3.75 0.64 18.29
C GLN A 161 2.63 -0.09 17.51
N TYR A 162 2.74 -0.19 16.17
CA TYR A 162 1.79 -0.94 15.33
C TYR A 162 2.16 -2.42 15.16
N TYR A 163 3.43 -2.80 15.41
CA TYR A 163 3.86 -4.20 15.37
C TYR A 163 3.31 -5.02 16.54
N LEU A 164 3.06 -4.39 17.69
CA LEU A 164 2.53 -5.05 18.89
C LEU A 164 1.03 -5.39 18.83
N ILE A 165 0.30 -4.98 17.79
CA ILE A 165 -1.14 -5.27 17.62
C ILE A 165 -1.36 -6.45 16.65
N THR A 166 -0.29 -7.13 16.23
CA THR A 166 -0.38 -8.30 15.33
C THR A 166 0.15 -9.58 15.99
N ILE A 167 -0.05 -9.71 17.32
CA ILE A 167 0.08 -10.98 18.05
C ILE A 167 -1.20 -11.21 18.84
#